data_AF-H6LJU0-F1
#
_entry.id   AF-H6LJU0-F1
#
_cell.length_a   1.000
_cell.length_b   1.000
_cell.length_c   1.000
_cell.angle_alpha   90.00
_cell.angle_beta   90.00
_cell.angle_gamma   90.00
#
_symmetry.space_group_name_H-M   'P 1'
#
loop_
_entity.id
_entity.type
_entity.pdbx_description
1 polymer ?
#
loop_
_entity_poly.entity_id
_entity_poly.type
_entity_poly.pdbx_seq_one_letter_code
_entity_poly.pdbx_strand_id
1 'polypeptide(L)'
;MDEVTKDRIEQLIDYIMKKCLWQFHSRTWDRERQNENILGMTTQILCDEPVTAESLEDKCYWVDAVYLADAYKKRYPWLTGMEKPEIKSLMQDVKKRLDHLTITGSLNEELNDPLY
;
A
#
# COMPACT_ATOMS: atom_id res chain seq x y z
N MET A 1 4.10 15.82 -11.33
CA MET A 1 4.52 15.46 -9.97
C MET A 1 5.88 16.09 -9.74
N ASP A 2 6.00 16.92 -8.71
CA ASP A 2 7.27 17.54 -8.32
C ASP A 2 8.25 16.49 -7.75
N GLU A 3 9.53 16.86 -7.67
CA GLU A 3 10.59 15.96 -7.23
C GLU A 3 10.45 15.52 -5.76
N VAL A 4 9.88 16.37 -4.89
CA VAL A 4 9.67 16.03 -3.47
C VAL A 4 8.60 14.95 -3.34
N THR A 5 7.50 15.08 -4.08
CA THR A 5 6.44 14.07 -4.07
C THR A 5 6.93 12.73 -4.63
N LYS A 6 7.75 12.73 -5.68
CA LYS A 6 8.40 11.50 -6.20
C LYS A 6 9.27 10.83 -5.15
N ASP A 7 10.14 11.58 -4.49
CA ASP A 7 11.03 11.06 -3.46
C ASP A 7 10.24 10.45 -2.29
N ARG A 8 9.17 11.12 -1.85
CA ARG A 8 8.26 10.59 -0.81
C ARG A 8 7.61 9.27 -1.23
N ILE A 9 7.13 9.16 -2.48
CA ILE A 9 6.56 7.90 -2.98
C ILE A 9 7.61 6.79 -2.94
N GLU A 10 8.82 7.04 -3.43
CA GLU A 10 9.88 6.03 -3.43
C GLU A 10 10.32 5.64 -2.02
N GLN A 11 10.33 6.57 -1.05
CA GLN A 11 10.56 6.26 0.37
C GLN A 11 9.51 5.27 0.93
N LEU A 12 8.23 5.49 0.63
CA LEU A 12 7.14 4.62 1.10
C LEU A 12 7.20 3.25 0.40
N ILE A 13 7.45 3.23 -0.91
CA ILE A 13 7.64 2.02 -1.69
C ILE A 13 8.84 1.21 -1.20
N ASP A 14 9.98 1.84 -0.91
CA ASP A 14 11.18 1.17 -0.39
C ASP A 14 10.89 0.40 0.90
N TYR A 15 10.06 0.97 1.79
CA TYR A 15 9.63 0.28 3.00
C TYR A 15 8.79 -0.96 2.68
N ILE A 16 7.75 -0.81 1.85
CA ILE A 16 6.89 -1.94 1.42
C ILE A 16 7.77 -3.05 0.82
N MET A 17 8.64 -2.69 -0.13
CA MET A 17 9.48 -3.65 -0.85
C MET A 17 10.48 -4.38 0.06
N LYS A 18 10.90 -3.78 1.18
CA LYS A 18 11.84 -4.39 2.13
C LYS A 18 11.19 -5.10 3.31
N LYS A 19 9.94 -4.77 3.65
CA LYS A 19 9.32 -5.17 4.93
C LYS A 19 7.95 -5.84 4.79
N CYS A 20 7.31 -5.75 3.63
CA CYS A 20 6.01 -6.36 3.37
C CYS A 20 6.15 -7.51 2.37
N LEU A 21 5.21 -8.47 2.44
CA LEU A 21 5.15 -9.62 1.53
C LEU A 21 3.81 -9.75 0.80
N TRP A 22 2.75 -9.08 1.28
CA TRP A 22 1.41 -9.15 0.71
C TRP A 22 1.34 -8.66 -0.75
N GLN A 23 2.24 -7.78 -1.18
CA GLN A 23 2.35 -7.33 -2.57
C GLN A 23 2.94 -8.39 -3.51
N PHE A 24 3.48 -9.50 -2.98
CA PHE A 24 4.12 -10.57 -3.74
C PHE A 24 3.33 -11.89 -3.74
N HIS A 25 2.01 -11.83 -3.51
CA HIS A 25 1.13 -12.99 -3.66
C HIS A 25 1.25 -13.63 -5.06
N SER A 26 0.82 -14.88 -5.18
CA SER A 26 1.12 -15.72 -6.35
C SER A 26 0.44 -15.27 -7.65
N ARG A 27 -0.68 -14.54 -7.57
CA ARG A 27 -1.52 -14.18 -8.73
C ARG A 27 -1.83 -12.69 -8.78
N THR A 28 -2.08 -12.18 -10.00
CA THR A 28 -2.44 -10.79 -10.25
C THR A 28 -3.63 -10.35 -9.41
N TRP A 29 -4.73 -11.11 -9.42
CA TRP A 29 -5.96 -10.74 -8.69
C TRP A 29 -5.78 -10.74 -7.17
N ASP A 30 -4.85 -11.54 -6.63
CA ASP A 30 -4.51 -11.46 -5.21
C ASP A 30 -3.71 -10.20 -4.92
N ARG A 31 -2.69 -9.88 -5.73
CA ARG A 31 -1.89 -8.65 -5.56
C ARG A 31 -2.76 -7.41 -5.66
N GLU A 32 -3.67 -7.34 -6.64
CA GLU A 32 -4.59 -6.22 -6.80
C GLU A 32 -5.49 -6.06 -5.57
N ARG A 33 -6.10 -7.16 -5.11
CA ARG A 33 -6.99 -7.16 -3.93
C ARG A 33 -6.23 -6.78 -2.65
N GLN A 34 -5.03 -7.32 -2.45
CA GLN A 34 -4.18 -7.02 -1.31
C GLN A 34 -3.73 -5.55 -1.31
N ASN A 35 -3.17 -5.09 -2.44
CA ASN A 35 -2.70 -3.71 -2.60
C ASN A 35 -3.82 -2.69 -2.37
N GLU A 36 -5.01 -2.92 -2.93
CA GLU A 36 -6.17 -2.04 -2.75
C GLU A 36 -6.61 -1.97 -1.28
N ASN A 37 -6.86 -3.12 -0.65
CA ASN A 37 -7.45 -3.15 0.69
C ASN A 37 -6.44 -2.69 1.76
N ILE A 38 -5.19 -3.17 1.70
CA ILE A 38 -4.17 -2.80 2.71
C ILE A 38 -3.82 -1.32 2.58
N LEU A 39 -3.57 -0.79 1.38
CA LEU A 39 -3.25 0.63 1.21
C LEU A 39 -4.47 1.52 1.49
N GLY A 40 -5.69 1.08 1.17
CA GLY A 40 -6.93 1.77 1.51
C GLY A 40 -7.11 1.93 3.02
N MET A 41 -7.02 0.83 3.77
CA MET A 41 -7.10 0.85 5.23
C MET A 41 -5.94 1.63 5.85
N THR A 42 -4.72 1.50 5.31
CA THR A 42 -3.56 2.29 5.75
C THR A 42 -3.86 3.79 5.59
N THR A 43 -4.44 4.19 4.46
CA THR A 43 -4.80 5.60 4.19
C THR A 43 -5.85 6.11 5.19
N GLN A 44 -6.84 5.30 5.52
CA GLN A 44 -7.84 5.64 6.55
C GLN A 44 -7.17 5.86 7.91
N ILE A 45 -6.27 4.96 8.34
CA ILE A 45 -5.54 5.08 9.62
C ILE A 45 -4.62 6.31 9.64
N LEU A 46 -3.99 6.65 8.52
CA LEU A 46 -3.15 7.85 8.39
C LEU A 46 -3.98 9.14 8.44
N CYS A 47 -5.23 9.10 7.94
CA CYS A 47 -6.17 10.21 7.97
C CYS A 47 -7.01 10.28 9.26
N ASP A 48 -6.75 9.41 10.24
CA ASP A 48 -7.56 9.22 11.46
C ASP A 48 -9.06 9.01 11.16
N GLU A 49 -9.35 8.26 10.10
CA GLU A 49 -10.69 7.85 9.69
C GLU A 49 -11.02 6.46 10.26
N PRO A 50 -12.31 6.17 10.54
CA PRO A 50 -12.70 4.85 11.01
C PRO A 50 -12.43 3.78 9.95
N VAL A 51 -11.85 2.66 10.37
CA VAL A 51 -11.68 1.46 9.54
C VAL A 51 -12.71 0.41 9.97
N THR A 52 -13.46 -0.10 9.00
CA THR A 52 -14.42 -1.19 9.21
C THR A 52 -13.76 -2.51 8.78
N ALA A 53 -13.63 -3.46 9.71
CA ALA A 53 -13.09 -4.79 9.45
C ALA A 53 -14.04 -5.87 9.98
N GLU A 54 -15.08 -6.17 9.21
CA GLU A 54 -16.17 -7.05 9.63
C GLU A 54 -15.85 -8.53 9.31
N SER A 55 -15.38 -8.80 8.10
CA SER A 55 -15.07 -10.16 7.67
C SER A 55 -13.71 -10.63 8.22
N LEU A 56 -13.46 -11.94 8.11
CA LEU A 56 -12.15 -12.50 8.46
C LEU A 56 -11.05 -11.98 7.53
N GLU A 57 -11.37 -11.78 6.25
CA GLU A 57 -10.43 -11.26 5.25
C GLU A 57 -10.09 -9.80 5.55
N ASP A 58 -11.08 -8.96 5.88
CA ASP A 58 -10.84 -7.57 6.27
C ASP A 58 -9.92 -7.45 7.48
N LYS A 59 -10.08 -8.37 8.45
CA LYS A 59 -9.21 -8.41 9.63
C LYS A 59 -7.77 -8.74 9.27
N CYS A 60 -7.54 -9.59 8.27
CA CYS A 60 -6.19 -9.85 7.75
C CYS A 60 -5.59 -8.57 7.14
N TYR A 61 -6.33 -7.90 6.25
CA TYR A 61 -5.88 -6.63 5.66
C TYR A 61 -5.61 -5.55 6.71
N TRP A 62 -6.48 -5.46 7.72
CA TRP A 62 -6.39 -4.46 8.77
C TRP A 62 -5.11 -4.60 9.59
N VAL A 63 -4.68 -5.82 9.91
CA VAL A 63 -3.43 -6.04 10.68
C VAL A 63 -2.22 -5.54 9.90
N ASP A 64 -2.13 -5.87 8.60
CA ASP A 64 -1.06 -5.37 7.74
C ASP A 64 -1.10 -3.84 7.59
N ALA A 65 -2.29 -3.27 7.47
CA ALA A 65 -2.49 -1.83 7.37
C ALA A 65 -2.07 -1.07 8.65
N VAL A 66 -2.39 -1.62 9.83
CA VAL A 66 -1.97 -1.05 11.12
C VAL A 66 -0.45 -1.05 11.22
N TYR A 67 0.19 -2.17 10.87
CA TYR A 67 1.65 -2.27 10.89
C TYR A 67 2.31 -1.26 9.94
N LEU A 68 1.78 -1.15 8.71
CA LEU A 68 2.29 -0.22 7.71
C LEU A 68 2.11 1.24 8.15
N ALA A 69 0.93 1.61 8.64
CA ALA A 69 0.64 2.96 9.12
C ALA A 69 1.53 3.36 10.30
N ASP A 70 1.70 2.47 11.30
CA ASP A 70 2.58 2.70 12.44
C ASP A 70 4.04 2.90 11.99
N ALA A 71 4.52 2.07 11.08
CA ALA A 71 5.86 2.21 10.53
C ALA A 71 6.05 3.52 9.77
N TYR A 72 5.06 3.93 8.98
CA TYR A 72 5.11 5.19 8.25
C TYR A 72 5.14 6.39 9.19
N LYS A 73 4.23 6.43 10.18
CA LYS A 73 4.19 7.51 11.20
C LYS A 73 5.51 7.61 11.97
N LYS A 74 6.18 6.48 12.26
CA LYS A 74 7.47 6.46 12.97
C LYS A 74 8.67 6.88 12.12
N ARG A 75 8.68 6.53 10.83
CA ARG A 75 9.86 6.69 9.96
C ARG A 75 9.86 7.98 9.15
N TYR A 76 8.68 8.52 8.86
CA TYR A 76 8.51 9.63 7.94
C TYR A 76 7.82 10.81 8.64
N PRO A 77 8.57 11.64 9.40
CA PRO A 77 7.99 12.77 10.14
C PRO A 77 7.23 13.77 9.25
N TRP A 78 7.60 13.85 7.96
CA TRP A 78 6.93 14.71 6.99
C TRP A 78 5.47 14.32 6.76
N LEU A 79 5.09 13.08 7.05
CA LEU A 79 3.71 12.59 6.86
C LEU A 79 2.76 13.19 7.90
N THR A 80 3.24 13.48 9.11
CA THR A 80 2.44 14.11 10.19
C THR A 80 2.05 15.55 9.88
N GLY A 81 2.83 16.25 9.05
CA GLY A 81 2.56 17.63 8.66
C GLY A 81 1.71 17.78 7.41
N MET A 82 1.25 16.69 6.80
CA MET A 82 0.43 16.72 5.58
C MET A 82 -1.06 16.79 5.91
N GLU A 83 -1.80 17.50 5.08
CA GLU A 83 -3.25 17.53 5.16
C GLU A 83 -3.85 16.22 4.64
N LYS A 84 -5.02 15.82 5.18
CA LYS A 84 -5.67 14.55 4.82
C LYS A 84 -5.87 14.36 3.29
N PRO A 85 -6.29 15.38 2.52
CA PRO A 85 -6.39 15.24 1.06
C PRO A 85 -5.04 14.97 0.37
N GLU A 86 -3.96 15.55 0.89
CA GLU A 86 -2.61 15.32 0.36
C GLU A 86 -2.14 13.90 0.65
N ILE A 87 -2.41 13.39 1.85
CA ILE A 87 -2.13 11.99 2.22
C ILE A 87 -2.88 11.04 1.29
N LYS A 88 -4.17 11.30 1.03
CA LYS A 88 -4.98 10.48 0.11
C LYS A 88 -4.41 10.48 -1.30
N SER A 89 -4.04 11.65 -1.83
CA SER A 89 -3.42 11.76 -3.15
C SER A 89 -2.07 11.02 -3.21
N LEU A 90 -1.23 11.18 -2.19
CA LEU A 90 0.06 10.50 -2.10
C LEU A 90 -0.13 8.98 -2.09
N MET A 91 -1.04 8.46 -1.26
CA MET A 91 -1.28 7.01 -1.15
C MET A 91 -1.86 6.41 -2.43
N GLN A 92 -2.66 7.17 -3.19
CA GLN A 92 -3.08 6.75 -4.53
C GLN A 92 -1.89 6.59 -5.49
N ASP A 93 -0.94 7.52 -5.46
CA ASP A 93 0.25 7.44 -6.31
C ASP A 93 1.23 6.36 -5.84
N VAL A 94 1.33 6.10 -4.53
CA VAL A 94 2.01 4.93 -3.97
C VAL A 94 1.38 3.64 -4.50
N LYS A 95 0.04 3.53 -4.49
CA LYS A 95 -0.64 2.35 -5.04
C LYS A 95 -0.32 2.16 -6.53
N LYS A 96 -0.46 3.19 -7.35
CA LYS A 96 -0.12 3.12 -8.79
C LYS A 96 1.32 2.66 -9.00
N ARG A 97 2.26 3.18 -8.19
CA ARG A 97 3.67 2.80 -8.26
C ARG A 97 3.88 1.34 -7.85
N LEU A 98 3.22 0.88 -6.79
CA LEU A 98 3.30 -0.50 -6.31
C LEU A 98 2.71 -1.48 -7.33
N ASP A 99 1.53 -1.18 -7.88
CA ASP A 99 0.88 -1.97 -8.91
C ASP A 99 1.75 -2.04 -10.18
N HIS A 100 2.42 -0.94 -10.53
CA HIS A 100 3.39 -0.96 -11.62
C HIS A 100 4.56 -1.91 -11.35
N LEU A 101 5.17 -1.82 -10.17
CA LEU A 101 6.33 -2.64 -9.83
C LEU A 101 6.00 -4.13 -9.64
N THR A 102 4.82 -4.44 -9.12
CA THR A 102 4.47 -5.79 -8.66
C THR A 102 3.49 -6.51 -9.58
N ILE A 103 2.84 -5.80 -10.51
CA ILE A 103 1.84 -6.38 -11.42
C ILE A 103 2.20 -6.02 -12.85
N THR A 104 1.91 -4.79 -13.29
CA THR A 104 1.92 -4.44 -14.73
C THR A 104 3.31 -4.36 -15.35
N GLY A 105 4.34 -4.02 -14.57
CA GLY A 105 5.74 -4.03 -14.97
C GLY A 105 6.49 -5.29 -14.52
N SER A 106 5.80 -6.26 -13.91
CA SER A 106 6.42 -7.52 -13.50
C SER A 106 6.59 -8.45 -14.70
N LEU A 107 7.73 -9.11 -14.79
CA LEU A 107 8.00 -10.14 -15.81
C LEU A 107 7.60 -11.55 -15.34
N ASN A 108 6.91 -11.68 -14.21
CA ASN A 108 6.48 -12.97 -13.72
C ASN A 108 5.25 -13.47 -14.51
N GLU A 109 5.47 -14.44 -15.38
CA GLU A 109 4.42 -15.04 -16.22
C GLU A 109 3.39 -15.84 -15.40
N GLU A 110 3.77 -16.35 -14.21
CA GLU A 110 2.87 -17.14 -13.35
C GLU A 110 1.75 -16.31 -12.71
N LEU A 111 1.82 -14.97 -12.79
CA LEU A 111 0.81 -14.10 -12.18
C LEU A 111 -0.58 -14.27 -12.79
N ASN A 112 -0.66 -14.74 -14.03
CA ASN A 112 -1.92 -14.91 -14.75
C ASN A 112 -2.30 -16.39 -14.94
N ASP A 113 -1.59 -17.33 -14.29
CA ASP A 113 -1.95 -18.74 -14.33
C ASP A 113 -3.27 -18.96 -13.58
N PRO A 114 -4.36 -19.43 -14.24
CA PRO A 114 -5.64 -19.66 -13.58
C PRO A 114 -5.61 -20.78 -12.53
N LEU A 115 -4.59 -21.64 -12.55
CA LEU A 115 -4.40 -22.72 -11.58
C LEU A 115 -3.49 -22.23 -10.46
N TYR A 116 -3.78 -22.57 -9.21
CA TYR A 116 -2.90 -22.32 -8.06
C TYR A 116 -1.94 -23.48 -7.82
#